data_AF-A0A8H6Z745-F1
#
_entry.id   AF-A0A8H6Z745-F1
#
_cell.length_a   1.000
_cell.length_b   1.000
_cell.length_c   1.000
_cell.angle_alpha   90.00
_cell.angle_beta   90.00
_cell.angle_gamma   90.00
#
_symmetry.space_group_name_H-M   'P 1'
#
loop_
_entity.id
_entity.type
_entity.pdbx_description
1 polymer ?
#
loop_
_entity_poly.entity_id
_entity_poly.type
_entity_poly.pdbx_seq_one_letter_code
_entity_poly.pdbx_strand_id
1 'polypeptide(L)'
;MTSGTFGILYGLRNARAEHMLIAPIMQRFRKSQGLQFNLHLRPALPQLRSFHNQLIVVITDRLIAHQPGFEVVAKDPSLQHMNRRPFPVGWITPEFPTRATIIEEATTRGNLLYHDEIYLNQFKRTTDSLSKYAIPSINDQLTNARIRAGQILRARDTNAWNRREVFQLAFGLFHLFLNLVWGILHAHRGTVNMTGSLSYFFSLMEKTRLGNDHPDYHTLLAALTQILDGLLLNAWRRECGSVSLDAFAKSKPTAQQLHDIATRILNEYATPFTAPEPEPDSDSPDVSVGSDSDEEVTPRADTSELAKQDIAHHNVRLLTRDLLIVTALTRAISDGDFGRIEDFLPQLAMMFRGLGCNKYCTEILYFLHNLKVVWTPEFADIMRDNMIICISGLGRGHCMGVDLNIEHLIGYLKDLLQAKGMTSTREEEDECPTMAYGTTTSEDDHLPVVT
;
A
#
# COMPACT_ATOMS: atom_id res chain seq x y z
N MET A 1 -6.61 31.51 3.42
CA MET A 1 -7.21 30.16 3.44
C MET A 1 -7.12 29.64 4.86
N THR A 2 -8.27 29.33 5.46
CA THR A 2 -8.31 28.67 6.77
C THR A 2 -8.12 27.17 6.53
N SER A 3 -7.13 26.56 7.21
CA SER A 3 -6.95 25.10 7.19
C SER A 3 -8.16 24.42 7.84
N GLY A 4 -8.51 23.22 7.37
CA GLY A 4 -9.70 22.51 7.83
C GLY A 4 -9.63 21.03 7.48
N THR A 5 -10.56 20.25 7.99
CA THR A 5 -10.54 18.79 7.79
C THR A 5 -11.89 18.22 7.40
N PHE A 6 -11.82 17.21 6.53
CA PHE A 6 -12.93 16.53 5.89
C PHE A 6 -12.69 15.03 6.01
N GLY A 7 -13.68 14.33 6.56
CA GLY A 7 -13.65 12.87 6.70
C GLY A 7 -14.73 12.21 5.88
N ILE A 8 -14.55 10.92 5.64
CA ILE A 8 -15.51 10.08 4.93
C ILE A 8 -15.76 8.83 5.79
N LEU A 9 -17.02 8.47 5.95
CA LEU A 9 -17.38 7.17 6.50
C LEU A 9 -17.60 6.18 5.36
N TYR A 10 -17.12 4.96 5.54
CA TYR A 10 -17.37 3.85 4.63
C TYR A 10 -18.26 2.82 5.32
N GLY A 11 -19.24 2.29 4.57
CA GLY A 11 -20.04 1.17 5.08
C GLY A 11 -19.17 -0.08 5.22
N LEU A 12 -19.08 -0.60 6.44
CA LEU A 12 -18.21 -1.74 6.76
C LEU A 12 -18.77 -3.04 6.16
N ARG A 13 -17.97 -3.70 5.34
CA ARG A 13 -18.25 -5.04 4.83
C ARG A 13 -17.96 -6.10 5.89
N ASN A 14 -18.79 -7.14 5.93
CA ASN A 14 -18.67 -8.29 6.84
C ASN A 14 -18.67 -7.95 8.34
N ALA A 15 -19.14 -6.75 8.70
CA ALA A 15 -19.20 -6.31 10.09
C ALA A 15 -20.53 -6.65 10.75
N ARG A 16 -20.46 -7.29 11.92
CA ARG A 16 -21.58 -7.49 12.85
C ARG A 16 -21.30 -6.74 14.14
N ALA A 17 -22.33 -6.17 14.77
CA ALA A 17 -22.15 -5.34 15.98
C ALA A 17 -21.39 -6.06 17.11
N GLU A 18 -21.59 -7.37 17.26
CA GLU A 18 -20.89 -8.21 18.24
C GLU A 18 -19.38 -8.34 17.98
N HIS A 19 -18.94 -8.32 16.71
CA HIS A 19 -17.54 -8.34 16.33
C HIS A 19 -16.86 -6.98 16.52
N MET A 20 -17.65 -5.91 16.61
CA MET A 20 -17.17 -4.55 16.81
C MET A 20 -17.00 -4.21 18.28
N LEU A 21 -17.21 -5.12 19.23
CA LEU A 21 -17.06 -4.82 20.65
C LEU A 21 -15.61 -4.52 21.01
N ILE A 22 -15.36 -3.41 21.73
CA ILE A 22 -13.99 -3.01 22.10
C ILE A 22 -13.44 -3.83 23.27
N ALA A 23 -14.30 -4.33 24.16
CA ALA A 23 -13.88 -5.00 25.39
C ALA A 23 -13.02 -6.26 25.14
N PRO A 24 -13.37 -7.18 24.21
CA PRO A 24 -12.51 -8.33 23.87
C PRO A 24 -11.15 -7.91 23.31
N ILE A 25 -11.11 -6.88 22.47
CA ILE A 25 -9.87 -6.35 21.89
C ILE A 25 -8.95 -5.83 23.00
N MET A 26 -9.49 -5.03 23.93
CA MET A 26 -8.70 -4.48 25.04
C MET A 26 -8.23 -5.56 26.01
N GLN A 27 -9.03 -6.61 26.22
CA GLN A 27 -8.60 -7.76 27.02
C GLN A 27 -7.39 -8.47 26.40
N ARG A 28 -7.39 -8.65 25.08
CA ARG A 28 -6.27 -9.23 24.34
C ARG A 28 -5.05 -8.31 24.35
N PHE A 29 -5.24 -7.00 24.15
CA PHE A 29 -4.17 -6.01 24.24
C PHE A 29 -3.42 -6.08 25.57
N ARG A 30 -4.15 -6.10 26.70
CA ARG A 30 -3.56 -6.19 28.05
C ARG A 30 -2.79 -7.49 28.31
N LYS A 31 -3.14 -8.57 27.60
CA LYS A 31 -2.46 -9.87 27.70
C LYS A 31 -1.34 -10.04 26.66
N SER A 32 -1.19 -9.10 25.72
CA SER A 32 -0.21 -9.20 24.64
C SER A 32 1.22 -9.10 25.18
N GLN A 33 2.12 -9.92 24.64
CA GLN A 33 3.55 -9.93 24.97
C GLN A 33 4.41 -9.23 23.90
N GLY A 34 3.77 -8.44 23.02
CA GLY A 34 4.43 -7.80 21.89
C GLY A 34 4.63 -8.71 20.67
N LEU A 35 5.35 -8.19 19.66
CA LEU A 35 5.68 -8.93 18.44
C LEU A 35 6.98 -9.73 18.60
N GLN A 36 6.97 -10.97 18.11
CA GLN A 36 8.15 -11.81 17.98
C GLN A 36 8.42 -12.07 16.49
N PHE A 37 9.66 -11.84 16.04
CA PHE A 37 10.02 -11.93 14.62
C PHE A 37 9.71 -13.31 14.02
N ASN A 38 10.23 -14.37 14.61
CA ASN A 38 10.09 -15.74 14.08
C ASN A 38 8.65 -16.27 14.12
N LEU A 39 7.83 -15.79 15.05
CA LEU A 39 6.45 -16.25 15.23
C LEU A 39 5.45 -15.42 14.39
N HIS A 40 5.64 -14.10 14.33
CA HIS A 40 4.63 -13.19 13.79
C HIS A 40 5.02 -12.54 12.46
N LEU A 41 6.31 -12.37 12.16
CA LEU A 41 6.78 -11.73 10.92
C LEU A 41 7.25 -12.75 9.88
N ARG A 42 7.82 -13.89 10.29
CA ARG A 42 8.25 -14.91 9.33
C ARG A 42 7.03 -15.43 8.54
N PRO A 43 7.01 -15.29 7.20
CA PRO A 43 5.85 -15.74 6.42
C PRO A 43 5.70 -17.27 6.49
N ALA A 44 4.46 -17.74 6.58
CA ALA A 44 4.17 -19.17 6.52
C ALA A 44 4.40 -19.71 5.10
N LEU A 45 4.59 -21.03 4.95
CA LEU A 45 4.82 -21.67 3.64
C LEU A 45 3.79 -21.30 2.56
N PRO A 46 2.47 -21.26 2.84
CA PRO A 46 1.49 -20.81 1.84
C PRO A 46 1.67 -19.34 1.44
N GLN A 47 2.11 -18.48 2.36
CA GLN A 47 2.38 -17.07 2.08
C GLN A 47 3.63 -16.92 1.20
N LEU A 48 4.69 -17.69 1.47
CA LEU A 48 5.89 -17.70 0.63
C LEU A 48 5.59 -18.18 -0.79
N ARG A 49 4.78 -19.23 -0.93
CA ARG A 49 4.32 -19.71 -2.25
C ARG A 49 3.50 -18.64 -2.98
N SER A 50 2.59 -17.97 -2.27
CA SER A 50 1.81 -16.85 -2.80
C SER A 50 2.70 -15.70 -3.25
N PHE A 51 3.61 -15.25 -2.40
CA PHE A 51 4.58 -14.20 -2.70
C PHE A 51 5.38 -14.54 -3.96
N HIS A 52 5.97 -15.73 -4.02
CA HIS A 52 6.78 -16.16 -5.16
C HIS A 52 5.95 -16.23 -6.45
N ASN A 53 4.79 -16.88 -6.41
CA ASN A 53 3.89 -16.96 -7.55
C ASN A 53 3.47 -15.58 -8.06
N GLN A 54 3.21 -14.62 -7.17
CA GLN A 54 2.87 -13.25 -7.57
C GLN A 54 3.98 -12.59 -8.40
N LEU A 55 5.25 -12.79 -8.04
CA LEU A 55 6.37 -12.26 -8.81
C LEU A 55 6.50 -12.94 -10.18
N ILE A 56 6.33 -14.26 -10.25
CA ILE A 56 6.35 -15.04 -11.51
C ILE A 56 5.25 -14.58 -12.47
N VAL A 57 4.04 -14.38 -11.94
CA VAL A 57 2.91 -13.87 -12.73
C VAL A 57 3.22 -12.46 -13.23
N VAL A 58 3.78 -11.56 -12.42
CA VAL A 58 4.17 -10.21 -12.90
C VAL A 58 5.17 -10.31 -14.05
N ILE A 59 6.21 -11.15 -13.93
CA ILE A 59 7.23 -11.33 -14.97
C ILE A 59 6.61 -11.81 -16.29
N THR A 60 5.65 -12.75 -16.19
CA THR A 60 4.97 -13.32 -17.35
C THR A 60 3.98 -12.33 -17.96
N ASP A 61 3.23 -11.61 -17.13
CA ASP A 61 2.29 -10.56 -17.55
C ASP A 61 3.00 -9.47 -18.35
N ARG A 62 4.23 -9.09 -17.97
CA ARG A 62 5.01 -8.08 -18.72
C ARG A 62 5.37 -8.57 -20.13
N LEU A 63 5.73 -9.84 -20.29
CA LEU A 63 5.95 -10.40 -21.62
C LEU A 63 4.66 -10.34 -22.45
N ILE A 64 3.56 -10.82 -21.89
CA ILE A 64 2.26 -10.89 -22.58
C ILE A 64 1.75 -9.50 -22.96
N ALA A 65 1.97 -8.49 -22.12
CA ALA A 65 1.52 -7.13 -22.38
C ALA A 65 2.24 -6.47 -23.57
N HIS A 66 3.48 -6.86 -23.84
CA HIS A 66 4.34 -6.20 -24.84
C HIS A 66 4.65 -7.07 -26.07
N GLN A 67 4.43 -8.38 -26.00
CA GLN A 67 4.67 -9.32 -27.08
C GLN A 67 3.36 -10.03 -27.50
N PRO A 68 2.87 -9.79 -28.73
CA PRO A 68 1.72 -10.52 -29.25
C PRO A 68 1.99 -12.03 -29.43
N GLY A 69 0.92 -12.82 -29.44
CA GLY A 69 0.98 -14.27 -29.69
C GLY A 69 0.89 -15.13 -28.44
N PHE A 70 0.68 -14.53 -27.27
CA PHE A 70 0.49 -15.24 -25.99
C PHE A 70 -0.95 -15.17 -25.45
N GLU A 71 -1.92 -14.66 -26.22
CA GLU A 71 -3.27 -14.33 -25.74
C GLU A 71 -4.04 -15.56 -25.24
N VAL A 72 -3.76 -16.73 -25.82
CA VAL A 72 -4.38 -18.00 -25.41
C VAL A 72 -3.75 -18.51 -24.11
N VAL A 73 -2.42 -18.58 -24.05
CA VAL A 73 -1.69 -19.08 -22.87
C VAL A 73 -1.82 -18.14 -21.68
N ALA A 74 -2.03 -16.85 -21.91
CA ALA A 74 -2.27 -15.84 -20.87
C ALA A 74 -3.47 -16.18 -19.96
N LYS A 75 -4.44 -16.95 -20.46
CA LYS A 75 -5.63 -17.36 -19.70
C LYS A 75 -5.39 -18.59 -18.83
N ASP A 76 -4.22 -19.21 -18.91
CA ASP A 76 -3.90 -20.40 -18.11
C ASP A 76 -3.92 -20.05 -16.61
N PRO A 77 -4.65 -20.80 -15.77
CA PRO A 77 -4.70 -20.57 -14.33
C PRO A 77 -3.32 -20.55 -13.65
N SER A 78 -2.32 -21.26 -14.17
CA SER A 78 -0.96 -21.27 -13.60
C SER A 78 -0.23 -19.95 -13.80
N LEU A 79 -0.69 -19.11 -14.74
CA LEU A 79 -0.16 -17.78 -15.01
C LEU A 79 -1.04 -16.69 -14.40
N GLN A 80 -1.99 -17.04 -13.55
CA GLN A 80 -2.85 -16.09 -12.85
C GLN A 80 -2.45 -15.97 -11.38
N HIS A 81 -2.74 -14.80 -10.80
CA HIS A 81 -2.56 -14.60 -9.37
C HIS A 81 -3.48 -15.53 -8.57
N MET A 82 -2.94 -16.18 -7.55
CA MET A 82 -3.74 -16.94 -6.60
C MET A 82 -4.58 -15.99 -5.74
N ASN A 83 -5.89 -16.25 -5.67
CA ASN A 83 -6.80 -15.51 -4.80
C ASN A 83 -6.46 -15.79 -3.33
N ARG A 84 -6.31 -14.73 -2.53
CA ARG A 84 -6.03 -14.82 -1.09
C ARG A 84 -7.21 -14.28 -0.30
N ARG A 85 -7.61 -13.04 -0.57
CA ARG A 85 -8.79 -12.40 0.01
C ARG A 85 -9.34 -11.34 -0.98
N PRO A 86 -9.91 -11.79 -2.12
CA PRO A 86 -10.37 -10.89 -3.17
C PRO A 86 -11.59 -10.08 -2.76
N PHE A 87 -11.69 -8.86 -3.27
CA PHE A 87 -12.86 -8.02 -3.16
C PHE A 87 -14.04 -8.65 -3.90
N PRO A 88 -15.26 -8.61 -3.35
CA PRO A 88 -16.42 -9.22 -3.98
C PRO A 88 -16.79 -8.55 -5.31
N VAL A 89 -17.14 -9.38 -6.30
CA VAL A 89 -17.57 -8.93 -7.63
C VAL A 89 -18.92 -8.21 -7.52
N GLY A 90 -19.04 -7.05 -8.19
CA GLY A 90 -20.27 -6.27 -8.22
C GLY A 90 -20.56 -5.45 -6.96
N TRP A 91 -19.70 -5.52 -5.94
CA TRP A 91 -19.88 -4.73 -4.72
C TRP A 91 -19.44 -3.28 -4.93
N ILE A 92 -20.33 -2.36 -4.61
CA ILE A 92 -20.04 -0.91 -4.56
C ILE A 92 -19.89 -0.54 -3.09
N THR A 93 -18.80 0.12 -2.74
CA THR A 93 -18.53 0.59 -1.39
C THR A 93 -19.33 1.86 -1.14
N PRO A 94 -20.29 1.85 -0.19
CA PRO A 94 -21.04 3.05 0.12
C PRO A 94 -20.14 4.02 0.90
N GLU A 95 -20.11 5.27 0.45
CA GLU A 95 -19.35 6.35 1.05
C GLU A 95 -20.28 7.46 1.55
N PHE A 96 -19.99 7.99 2.73
CA PHE A 96 -20.76 9.04 3.38
C PHE A 96 -19.80 10.17 3.80
N PRO A 97 -19.55 11.14 2.92
CA PRO A 97 -18.81 12.36 3.22
C PRO A 97 -19.38 13.09 4.44
N THR A 98 -18.50 13.49 5.36
CA THR A 98 -18.87 14.34 6.50
C THR A 98 -18.89 15.81 6.14
N ARG A 99 -19.52 16.65 6.96
CA ARG A 99 -19.41 18.10 6.80
C ARG A 99 -17.99 18.53 7.14
N ALA A 100 -17.34 19.21 6.20
CA ALA A 100 -16.00 19.74 6.40
C ALA A 100 -15.97 20.75 7.57
N THR A 101 -14.88 20.73 8.32
CA THR A 101 -14.69 21.54 9.54
C THR A 101 -13.53 22.51 9.36
N ILE A 102 -13.46 23.54 10.22
CA ILE A 102 -12.31 24.45 10.33
C ILE A 102 -11.25 23.94 11.33
N ILE A 103 -11.43 22.73 11.85
CA ILE A 103 -10.48 22.12 12.79
C ILE A 103 -9.36 21.52 11.95
N GLU A 104 -8.12 21.88 12.26
CA GLU A 104 -6.94 21.32 11.61
C GLU A 104 -6.43 20.10 12.37
N GLU A 105 -6.22 18.98 11.68
CA GLU A 105 -5.70 17.73 12.26
C GLU A 105 -4.17 17.62 12.37
N ALA A 106 -3.42 18.67 12.03
CA ALA A 106 -1.95 18.67 12.03
C ALA A 106 -1.31 18.38 13.42
N THR A 107 -2.08 18.59 14.50
CA THR A 107 -1.62 18.38 15.89
C THR A 107 -2.43 17.30 16.60
N THR A 108 -1.85 16.70 17.64
CA THR A 108 -2.59 15.76 18.51
C THR A 108 -3.86 16.38 19.09
N ARG A 109 -3.80 17.65 19.52
CA ARG A 109 -4.99 18.37 20.01
C ARG A 109 -6.04 18.53 18.92
N GLY A 110 -5.62 18.91 17.71
CA GLY A 110 -6.49 19.09 16.56
C GLY A 110 -7.25 17.83 16.18
N ASN A 111 -6.53 16.70 16.05
CA ASN A 111 -7.13 15.39 15.79
C ASN A 111 -8.13 14.98 16.89
N LEU A 112 -7.83 15.22 18.17
CA LEU A 112 -8.76 14.95 19.27
C LEU A 112 -10.04 15.77 19.18
N LEU A 113 -9.93 17.07 18.84
CA LEU A 113 -11.07 17.97 18.66
C LEU A 113 -11.90 17.57 17.44
N TYR A 114 -11.25 17.17 16.36
CA TYR A 114 -11.93 16.70 15.15
C TYR A 114 -12.77 15.46 15.43
N HIS A 115 -12.25 14.49 16.19
CA HIS A 115 -13.05 13.33 16.60
C HIS A 115 -14.30 13.70 17.40
N ASP A 116 -14.19 14.66 18.33
CA ASP A 116 -15.35 15.12 19.10
C ASP A 116 -16.35 15.88 18.20
N GLU A 117 -15.86 16.69 17.26
CA GLU A 117 -16.70 17.38 16.28
C GLU A 117 -17.48 16.40 15.41
N ILE A 118 -16.83 15.40 14.82
CA ILE A 118 -17.53 14.44 13.96
C ILE A 118 -18.52 13.58 14.75
N TYR A 119 -18.07 12.94 15.84
CA TYR A 119 -18.90 11.92 16.48
C TYR A 119 -19.90 12.50 17.50
N LEU A 120 -19.52 13.52 18.26
CA LEU A 120 -20.41 14.11 19.27
C LEU A 120 -21.26 15.24 18.68
N ASN A 121 -20.67 16.11 17.85
CA ASN A 121 -21.39 17.28 17.35
C ASN A 121 -22.15 17.00 16.05
N GLN A 122 -21.55 16.36 15.05
CA GLN A 122 -22.24 16.08 13.78
C GLN A 122 -23.15 14.86 13.90
N PHE A 123 -22.63 13.73 14.38
CA PHE A 123 -23.42 12.48 14.49
C PHE A 123 -24.26 12.37 15.76
N LYS A 124 -24.15 13.33 16.68
CA LYS A 124 -24.93 13.39 17.93
C LYS A 124 -24.86 12.09 18.75
N ARG A 125 -23.70 11.42 18.74
CA ARG A 125 -23.47 10.19 19.51
C ARG A 125 -23.07 10.54 20.94
N THR A 126 -23.38 9.65 21.87
CA THR A 126 -22.94 9.79 23.27
C THR A 126 -21.63 9.04 23.51
N THR A 127 -20.82 9.52 24.44
CA THR A 127 -19.57 8.86 24.85
C THR A 127 -19.79 7.43 25.33
N ASP A 128 -20.92 7.15 26.00
CA ASP A 128 -21.31 5.80 26.45
C ASP A 128 -21.58 4.88 25.26
N SER A 129 -22.31 5.37 24.25
CA SER A 129 -22.61 4.59 23.04
C SER A 129 -21.34 4.28 22.24
N LEU A 130 -20.42 5.24 22.15
CA LEU A 130 -19.16 5.12 21.42
C LEU A 130 -18.17 4.23 22.17
N SER A 131 -18.15 4.28 23.50
CA SER A 131 -17.24 3.49 24.33
C SER A 131 -17.50 1.98 24.28
N LYS A 132 -18.59 1.53 23.65
CA LYS A 132 -18.93 0.12 23.50
C LYS A 132 -18.26 -0.54 22.29
N TYR A 133 -18.03 0.21 21.21
CA TYR A 133 -17.62 -0.34 19.94
C TYR A 133 -16.27 0.20 19.48
N ALA A 134 -15.49 -0.65 18.83
CA ALA A 134 -14.32 -0.30 18.06
C ALA A 134 -14.73 0.43 16.78
N ILE A 135 -13.88 1.36 16.35
CA ILE A 135 -14.03 2.18 15.16
C ILE A 135 -12.78 1.91 14.30
N PRO A 136 -12.93 1.14 13.19
CA PRO A 136 -11.91 1.05 12.16
C PRO A 136 -11.52 2.42 11.68
N SER A 137 -10.23 2.72 11.68
CA SER A 137 -9.70 4.02 11.26
C SER A 137 -8.47 3.78 10.40
N ILE A 138 -8.59 4.10 9.12
CA ILE A 138 -7.59 3.82 8.08
C ILE A 138 -7.07 5.17 7.62
N ASN A 139 -5.85 5.52 8.02
CA ASN A 139 -5.33 6.87 7.84
C ASN A 139 -3.88 6.86 7.37
N ASP A 140 -3.40 8.02 6.95
CA ASP A 140 -1.97 8.22 6.73
C ASP A 140 -1.15 8.04 8.02
N GLN A 141 0.17 8.01 7.85
CA GLN A 141 1.11 7.78 8.96
C GLN A 141 0.99 8.85 10.04
N LEU A 142 0.84 10.12 9.65
CA LEU A 142 0.85 11.24 10.60
C LEU A 142 -0.40 11.22 11.47
N THR A 143 -1.57 11.00 10.87
CA THR A 143 -2.85 10.88 11.57
C THR A 143 -2.81 9.72 12.55
N ASN A 144 -2.34 8.54 12.13
CA ASN A 144 -2.15 7.40 13.04
C ASN A 144 -1.23 7.74 14.22
N ALA A 145 -0.13 8.45 13.98
CA ALA A 145 0.77 8.89 15.04
C ALA A 145 0.09 9.86 16.01
N ARG A 146 -0.78 10.76 15.53
CA ARG A 146 -1.54 11.69 16.38
C ARG A 146 -2.59 10.97 17.21
N ILE A 147 -3.32 10.02 16.63
CA ILE A 147 -4.30 9.21 17.37
C ILE A 147 -3.59 8.42 18.47
N ARG A 148 -2.48 7.75 18.16
CA ARG A 148 -1.68 7.01 19.16
C ARG A 148 -1.15 7.92 20.26
N ALA A 149 -0.66 9.12 19.93
CA ALA A 149 -0.24 10.10 20.93
C ALA A 149 -1.41 10.52 21.83
N GLY A 150 -2.60 10.71 21.26
CA GLY A 150 -3.83 10.98 22.01
C GLY A 150 -4.19 9.84 22.97
N GLN A 151 -4.11 8.59 22.51
CA GLN A 151 -4.33 7.39 23.32
C GLN A 151 -3.37 7.32 24.51
N ILE A 152 -2.09 7.62 24.30
CA ILE A 152 -1.07 7.63 25.37
C ILE A 152 -1.36 8.74 26.39
N LEU A 153 -1.59 9.97 25.93
CA LEU A 153 -1.83 11.12 26.80
C LEU A 153 -3.10 10.96 27.63
N ARG A 154 -4.13 10.33 27.05
CA ARG A 154 -5.42 10.12 27.69
C ARG A 154 -5.58 8.76 28.35
N ALA A 155 -4.51 7.96 28.49
CA ALA A 155 -4.60 6.58 29.00
C ALA A 155 -5.26 6.44 30.40
N ARG A 156 -5.32 7.53 31.18
CA ARG A 156 -5.93 7.59 32.52
C ARG A 156 -7.38 8.11 32.54
N ASP A 157 -7.96 8.45 31.38
CA ASP A 157 -9.35 8.90 31.31
C ASP A 157 -10.34 7.77 31.66
N THR A 158 -11.57 8.17 31.96
CA THR A 158 -12.59 7.30 32.57
C THR A 158 -13.21 6.27 31.63
N ASN A 159 -13.39 6.59 30.35
CA ASN A 159 -14.06 5.71 29.38
C ASN A 159 -13.25 5.53 28.09
N ALA A 160 -13.60 4.52 27.29
CA ALA A 160 -12.85 4.15 26.08
C ALA A 160 -12.86 5.24 25.00
N TRP A 161 -13.94 6.04 24.90
CA TRP A 161 -14.00 7.18 23.99
C TRP A 161 -12.97 8.26 24.36
N ASN A 162 -12.94 8.67 25.63
CA ASN A 162 -12.05 9.71 26.13
C ASN A 162 -10.58 9.26 25.98
N ARG A 163 -10.28 7.99 26.32
CA ARG A 163 -8.96 7.37 26.07
C ARG A 163 -8.63 7.19 24.58
N ARG A 164 -9.57 7.43 23.67
CA ARG A 164 -9.46 7.15 22.22
C ARG A 164 -9.13 5.69 21.89
N GLU A 165 -9.34 4.77 22.84
CA GLU A 165 -9.13 3.32 22.65
C GLU A 165 -10.08 2.74 21.62
N VAL A 166 -11.23 3.38 21.39
CA VAL A 166 -12.19 2.93 20.38
C VAL A 166 -11.59 2.93 18.97
N PHE A 167 -10.64 3.82 18.66
CA PHE A 167 -10.03 3.92 17.33
C PHE A 167 -9.00 2.81 17.12
N GLN A 168 -9.31 1.90 16.20
CA GLN A 168 -8.46 0.78 15.83
C GLN A 168 -7.80 1.07 14.47
N LEU A 169 -6.49 1.23 14.49
CA LEU A 169 -5.74 1.89 13.43
C LEU A 169 -5.22 0.90 12.38
N ALA A 170 -5.34 1.29 11.12
CA ALA A 170 -4.58 0.74 10.01
C ALA A 170 -3.99 1.87 9.15
N PHE A 171 -3.02 1.53 8.32
CA PHE A 171 -2.33 2.48 7.46
C PHE A 171 -3.05 2.68 6.12
N GLY A 172 -2.96 3.88 5.56
CA GLY A 172 -3.34 4.18 4.20
C GLY A 172 -2.43 3.47 3.19
N LEU A 173 -3.03 2.71 2.28
CA LEU A 173 -2.29 1.93 1.29
C LEU A 173 -1.59 2.85 0.27
N PHE A 174 -2.24 3.92 -0.15
CA PHE A 174 -1.65 4.87 -1.09
C PHE A 174 -0.45 5.59 -0.48
N HIS A 175 -0.58 6.13 0.73
CA HIS A 175 0.54 6.81 1.39
C HIS A 175 1.70 5.86 1.70
N LEU A 176 1.41 4.61 2.09
CA LEU A 176 2.44 3.58 2.26
C LEU A 176 3.22 3.39 0.95
N PHE A 177 2.52 3.24 -0.17
CA PHE A 177 3.15 2.92 -1.46
C PHE A 177 3.84 4.13 -2.09
N LEU A 178 3.27 5.32 -1.93
CA LEU A 178 3.90 6.59 -2.26
C LEU A 178 5.30 6.68 -1.66
N ASN A 179 5.41 6.37 -0.36
CA ASN A 179 6.68 6.42 0.36
C ASN A 179 7.61 5.25 0.01
N LEU A 180 7.07 4.08 -0.37
CA LEU A 180 7.89 2.99 -0.92
C LEU A 180 8.54 3.40 -2.23
N VAL A 181 7.77 3.98 -3.14
CA VAL A 181 8.22 4.42 -4.47
C VAL A 181 9.26 5.55 -4.35
N TRP A 182 9.05 6.52 -3.45
CA TRP A 182 10.06 7.54 -3.15
C TRP A 182 11.31 6.96 -2.48
N GLY A 183 11.16 6.01 -1.55
CA GLY A 183 12.30 5.32 -0.95
C GLY A 183 13.15 4.57 -1.98
N ILE A 184 12.51 3.85 -2.92
CA ILE A 184 13.17 3.18 -4.04
C ILE A 184 13.87 4.20 -4.95
N LEU A 185 13.22 5.34 -5.25
CA LEU A 185 13.86 6.42 -6.00
C LEU A 185 15.17 6.84 -5.33
N HIS A 186 15.16 7.07 -4.02
CA HIS A 186 16.37 7.48 -3.29
C HIS A 186 17.44 6.40 -3.27
N ALA A 187 17.06 5.14 -3.00
CA ALA A 187 18.02 4.03 -2.93
C ALA A 187 18.70 3.73 -4.27
N HIS A 188 17.98 3.90 -5.38
CA HIS A 188 18.46 3.56 -6.72
C HIS A 188 18.79 4.80 -7.58
N ARG A 189 18.79 6.01 -7.00
CA ARG A 189 18.96 7.28 -7.73
C ARG A 189 20.24 7.26 -8.57
N GLY A 190 21.37 7.02 -7.92
CA GLY A 190 22.70 7.05 -8.52
C GLY A 190 23.00 8.35 -9.28
N THR A 191 23.88 8.27 -10.28
CA THR A 191 24.20 9.39 -11.18
C THR A 191 24.04 8.94 -12.64
N VAL A 192 23.91 9.89 -13.57
CA VAL A 192 23.77 9.57 -15.01
C VAL A 192 24.95 8.74 -15.54
N ASN A 193 26.14 8.89 -14.95
CA ASN A 193 27.34 8.13 -15.34
C ASN A 193 27.37 6.71 -14.76
N MET A 194 26.48 6.39 -13.81
CA MET A 194 26.34 5.05 -13.25
C MET A 194 25.30 4.27 -14.05
N THR A 195 25.77 3.43 -14.98
CA THR A 195 24.90 2.53 -15.74
C THR A 195 24.06 1.66 -14.80
N GLY A 196 22.76 1.56 -15.10
CA GLY A 196 21.81 0.81 -14.27
C GLY A 196 21.18 1.60 -13.12
N SER A 197 21.59 2.86 -12.88
CA SER A 197 20.91 3.75 -11.93
C SER A 197 19.62 4.35 -12.50
N LEU A 198 18.73 4.84 -11.64
CA LEU A 198 17.53 5.55 -12.08
C LEU A 198 17.85 6.84 -12.81
N SER A 199 18.88 7.59 -12.40
CA SER A 199 19.34 8.77 -13.15
C SER A 199 19.78 8.44 -14.58
N TYR A 200 20.47 7.30 -14.78
CA TYR A 200 20.81 6.82 -16.11
C TYR A 200 19.55 6.51 -16.94
N PHE A 201 18.59 5.76 -16.38
CA PHE A 201 17.34 5.43 -17.09
C PHE A 201 16.46 6.65 -17.37
N PHE A 202 16.36 7.60 -16.45
CA PHE A 202 15.62 8.84 -16.67
C PHE A 202 16.25 9.69 -17.77
N SER A 203 17.58 9.73 -17.87
CA SER A 203 18.26 10.37 -18.99
C SER A 203 17.96 9.66 -20.30
N LEU A 204 17.99 8.32 -20.31
CA LEU A 204 17.71 7.50 -21.50
C LEU A 204 16.27 7.68 -22.01
N MET A 205 15.30 7.84 -21.12
CA MET A 205 13.88 8.04 -21.46
C MET A 205 13.48 9.52 -21.57
N GLU A 206 14.42 10.46 -21.47
CA GLU A 206 14.17 11.91 -21.49
C GLU A 206 13.20 12.40 -20.38
N LYS A 207 13.19 11.73 -19.22
CA LYS A 207 12.34 12.05 -18.05
C LYS A 207 13.11 12.82 -16.96
N THR A 208 13.74 13.94 -17.33
CA THR A 208 14.69 14.68 -16.46
C THR A 208 14.06 15.30 -15.20
N ARG A 209 12.74 15.51 -15.17
CA ARG A 209 12.01 16.10 -14.02
C ARG A 209 11.75 15.13 -12.85
N LEU A 210 12.11 13.86 -12.99
CA LEU A 210 11.90 12.83 -11.97
C LEU A 210 13.05 12.69 -10.96
N GLY A 211 14.10 13.51 -11.09
CA GLY A 211 15.26 13.47 -10.19
C GLY A 211 15.07 14.17 -8.84
N ASN A 212 13.97 14.91 -8.65
CA ASN A 212 13.68 15.63 -7.40
C ASN A 212 13.36 14.64 -6.25
N ASP A 213 13.29 15.14 -5.00
CA ASP A 213 13.06 14.28 -3.83
C ASP A 213 11.63 13.73 -3.76
N HIS A 214 10.65 14.52 -4.17
CA HIS A 214 9.23 14.13 -4.13
C HIS A 214 8.57 14.45 -5.47
N PRO A 215 8.94 13.75 -6.56
CA PRO A 215 8.25 13.93 -7.83
C PRO A 215 6.81 13.43 -7.72
N ASP A 216 5.96 13.89 -8.64
CA ASP A 216 4.59 13.40 -8.77
C ASP A 216 4.57 11.87 -8.82
N TYR A 217 3.72 11.29 -7.98
CA TYR A 217 3.64 9.85 -7.77
C TYR A 217 3.31 9.09 -9.05
N HIS A 218 2.28 9.53 -9.77
CA HIS A 218 1.79 8.82 -10.95
C HIS A 218 2.83 8.85 -12.08
N THR A 219 3.47 10.01 -12.27
CA THR A 219 4.53 10.18 -13.26
C THR A 219 5.76 9.32 -12.92
N LEU A 220 6.17 9.29 -11.66
CA LEU A 220 7.29 8.45 -11.20
C LEU A 220 6.96 6.96 -11.36
N LEU A 221 5.80 6.52 -10.88
CA LEU A 221 5.37 5.11 -10.96
C LEU A 221 5.30 4.63 -12.42
N ALA A 222 4.80 5.47 -13.34
CA ALA A 222 4.76 5.16 -14.76
C ALA A 222 6.18 5.00 -15.36
N ALA A 223 7.11 5.87 -14.97
CA ALA A 223 8.51 5.76 -15.41
C ALA A 223 9.19 4.50 -14.86
N LEU A 224 9.00 4.19 -13.58
CA LEU A 224 9.55 2.99 -12.96
C LEU A 224 8.97 1.72 -13.58
N THR A 225 7.66 1.71 -13.89
CA THR A 225 7.02 0.59 -14.59
C THR A 225 7.62 0.38 -15.98
N GLN A 226 7.83 1.46 -16.74
CA GLN A 226 8.47 1.38 -18.07
C GLN A 226 9.90 0.84 -17.99
N ILE A 227 10.67 1.22 -16.97
CA ILE A 227 12.01 0.67 -16.73
C ILE A 227 11.92 -0.83 -16.45
N LEU A 228 11.04 -1.25 -15.55
CA LEU A 228 10.85 -2.67 -15.23
C LEU A 228 10.47 -3.48 -16.47
N ASP A 229 9.53 -2.98 -17.29
CA ASP A 229 9.10 -3.63 -18.52
C ASP A 229 10.30 -3.88 -19.46
N GLY A 230 11.13 -2.85 -19.69
CA GLY A 230 12.32 -2.98 -20.52
C GLY A 230 13.34 -3.98 -19.98
N LEU A 231 13.57 -3.97 -18.66
CA LEU A 231 14.48 -4.91 -18.00
C LEU A 231 14.00 -6.36 -18.13
N LEU A 232 12.71 -6.61 -17.90
CA LEU A 232 12.14 -7.95 -17.99
C LEU A 232 12.08 -8.45 -19.44
N LEU A 233 11.73 -7.60 -20.41
CA LEU A 233 11.75 -7.99 -21.83
C LEU A 233 13.17 -8.33 -22.30
N ASN A 234 14.18 -7.63 -21.81
CA ASN A 234 15.58 -7.97 -22.06
C ASN A 234 15.94 -9.33 -21.43
N ALA A 235 15.51 -9.60 -20.20
CA ALA A 235 15.71 -10.91 -19.55
C ALA A 235 15.02 -12.04 -20.33
N TRP A 236 13.78 -11.83 -20.80
CA TRP A 236 13.07 -12.78 -21.66
C TRP A 236 13.83 -13.06 -22.97
N ARG A 237 14.39 -12.03 -23.63
CA ARG A 237 15.22 -12.22 -24.84
C ARG A 237 16.44 -13.11 -24.58
N ARG A 238 17.03 -13.01 -23.38
CA ARG A 238 18.19 -13.82 -22.99
C ARG A 238 17.81 -15.25 -22.64
N GLU A 239 16.71 -15.45 -21.92
CA GLU A 239 16.36 -16.73 -21.29
C GLU A 239 15.44 -17.63 -22.13
N CYS A 240 14.74 -17.10 -23.13
CA CYS A 240 13.80 -17.89 -23.94
C CYS A 240 14.47 -18.84 -24.95
N GLY A 241 15.79 -18.78 -25.12
CA GLY A 241 16.55 -19.63 -26.04
C GLY A 241 16.24 -19.43 -27.52
N SER A 242 15.46 -18.39 -27.86
CA SER A 242 15.06 -18.06 -29.23
C SER A 242 15.82 -16.82 -29.73
N VAL A 243 15.98 -16.71 -31.05
CA VAL A 243 16.67 -15.56 -31.69
C VAL A 243 15.95 -14.22 -31.47
N SER A 244 14.64 -14.25 -31.23
CA SER A 244 13.82 -13.09 -30.89
C SER A 244 12.58 -13.53 -30.10
N LEU A 245 11.92 -12.56 -29.44
CA LEU A 245 10.63 -12.81 -28.78
C LEU A 245 9.53 -13.19 -29.78
N ASP A 246 9.59 -12.68 -31.02
CA ASP A 246 8.67 -13.10 -32.09
C ASP A 246 8.85 -14.57 -32.47
N ALA A 247 10.09 -15.03 -32.59
CA ALA A 247 10.39 -16.44 -32.86
C ALA A 247 9.92 -17.33 -31.70
N PHE A 248 10.12 -16.86 -30.46
CA PHE A 248 9.63 -17.55 -29.29
C PHE A 248 8.10 -17.63 -29.27
N ALA A 249 7.39 -16.52 -29.50
CA ALA A 249 5.92 -16.51 -29.57
C ALA A 249 5.39 -17.45 -30.66
N LYS A 250 6.03 -17.47 -31.84
CA LYS A 250 5.68 -18.39 -32.95
C LYS A 250 5.88 -19.87 -32.60
N SER A 251 6.78 -20.19 -31.68
CA SER A 251 6.97 -21.56 -31.19
C SER A 251 5.80 -22.07 -30.32
N LYS A 252 4.87 -21.18 -29.95
CA LYS A 252 3.68 -21.47 -29.10
C LYS A 252 4.07 -22.16 -27.79
N PRO A 253 4.89 -21.51 -26.94
CA PRO A 253 5.33 -22.12 -25.71
C PRO A 253 4.14 -22.37 -24.78
N THR A 254 4.25 -23.45 -24.02
CA THR A 254 3.27 -23.85 -23.01
C THR A 254 3.31 -22.94 -21.79
N ALA A 255 2.24 -22.93 -20.99
CA ALA A 255 2.20 -22.18 -19.73
C ALA A 255 3.32 -22.62 -18.77
N GLN A 256 3.64 -23.92 -18.73
CA GLN A 256 4.76 -24.44 -17.92
C GLN A 256 6.11 -23.89 -18.39
N GLN A 257 6.35 -23.84 -19.71
CA GLN A 257 7.59 -23.26 -20.24
C GLN A 257 7.73 -21.77 -19.88
N LEU A 258 6.64 -21.00 -19.95
CA LEU A 258 6.64 -19.60 -19.52
C LEU A 258 6.93 -19.49 -18.02
N HIS A 259 6.29 -20.31 -17.20
CA HIS A 259 6.52 -20.35 -15.76
C HIS A 259 7.99 -20.69 -15.42
N ASP A 260 8.57 -21.68 -16.08
CA ASP A 260 9.95 -22.11 -15.86
C ASP A 260 10.96 -21.02 -16.27
N ILE A 261 10.73 -20.34 -17.40
CA ILE A 261 11.56 -19.22 -17.83
C ILE A 261 11.41 -18.04 -16.87
N ALA A 262 10.18 -17.68 -16.48
CA ALA A 262 9.93 -16.61 -15.53
C ALA A 262 10.59 -16.89 -14.16
N THR A 263 10.64 -18.15 -13.75
CA THR A 263 11.34 -18.59 -12.53
C THR A 263 12.85 -18.39 -12.65
N ARG A 264 13.45 -18.75 -13.79
CA ARG A 264 14.85 -18.42 -14.06
C ARG A 264 15.09 -16.92 -14.07
N ILE A 265 14.21 -16.14 -14.70
CA ILE A 265 14.33 -14.68 -14.74
C ILE A 265 14.31 -14.09 -13.32
N LEU A 266 13.40 -14.53 -12.47
CA LEU A 266 13.34 -14.09 -11.07
C LEU A 266 14.63 -14.39 -10.31
N ASN A 267 15.18 -15.58 -10.51
CA ASN A 267 16.41 -16.03 -9.84
C ASN A 267 17.66 -15.31 -10.38
N GLU A 268 17.75 -15.07 -11.70
CA GLU A 268 18.93 -14.52 -12.37
C GLU A 268 18.94 -12.99 -12.51
N TYR A 269 17.78 -12.34 -12.36
CA TYR A 269 17.68 -10.89 -12.60
C TYR A 269 17.00 -10.12 -11.46
N ALA A 270 16.47 -10.80 -10.43
CA ALA A 270 15.73 -10.12 -9.36
C ALA A 270 15.96 -10.70 -7.95
N THR A 271 16.95 -11.58 -7.75
CA THR A 271 17.29 -12.13 -6.43
C THR A 271 18.70 -11.70 -6.05
N PRO A 272 19.02 -11.03 -4.94
CA PRO A 272 20.39 -10.58 -4.65
C PRO A 272 21.43 -11.73 -4.68
N PHE A 273 22.68 -11.43 -5.08
CA PHE A 273 23.77 -12.43 -5.16
C PHE A 273 24.21 -12.99 -3.80
N THR A 274 24.11 -12.16 -2.75
CA THR A 274 24.47 -12.54 -1.38
C THR A 274 23.24 -12.46 -0.48
N ALA A 275 23.05 -13.48 0.35
CA ALA A 275 22.23 -13.33 1.55
C ALA A 275 22.94 -12.34 2.48
N PRO A 276 22.23 -11.47 3.22
CA PRO A 276 22.86 -10.69 4.27
C PRO A 276 23.49 -11.67 5.28
N GLU A 277 24.80 -11.60 5.48
CA GLU A 277 25.40 -12.28 6.61
C GLU A 277 24.91 -11.59 7.89
N PRO A 278 24.49 -12.34 8.93
CA PRO A 278 24.26 -11.74 10.23
C PRO A 278 25.57 -11.09 10.67
N GLU A 279 25.55 -9.79 10.99
CA GLU A 279 26.71 -9.16 11.60
C GLU A 279 27.08 -9.96 12.86
N PRO A 280 28.37 -10.31 13.04
CA PRO A 280 28.79 -10.96 14.28
C PRO A 280 28.45 -10.03 15.45
N ASP A 281 27.75 -10.56 16.45
CA ASP A 281 27.37 -9.84 17.67
C ASP A 281 28.59 -9.10 18.23
N SER A 282 28.57 -7.76 18.15
CA SER A 282 29.60 -6.88 18.69
C SER A 282 29.62 -6.83 20.23
N ASP A 283 28.78 -7.63 20.88
CA ASP A 283 28.64 -7.74 22.33
C ASP A 283 29.15 -9.09 22.90
N SER A 284 30.12 -9.73 22.23
CA SER A 284 30.88 -10.81 22.86
C SER A 284 32.02 -10.22 23.72
N PRO A 285 32.06 -10.47 25.04
CA PRO A 285 33.07 -9.89 25.91
C PRO A 285 34.45 -10.45 25.56
N ASP A 286 35.39 -9.54 25.39
CA ASP A 286 36.80 -9.76 25.11
C ASP A 286 37.42 -10.74 26.13
N VAL A 287 37.65 -11.98 25.72
CA VAL A 287 38.47 -12.95 26.47
C VAL A 287 39.77 -13.15 25.72
N SER A 288 40.74 -12.32 26.09
CA SER A 288 42.14 -12.48 25.71
C SER A 288 42.82 -13.50 26.62
N VAL A 289 42.98 -14.75 26.19
CA VAL A 289 44.11 -15.61 26.60
C VAL A 289 44.42 -16.59 25.46
N GLY A 290 45.65 -16.56 24.96
CA GLY A 290 46.04 -17.20 23.71
C GLY A 290 46.45 -18.67 23.79
N SER A 291 46.69 -19.22 22.61
CA SER A 291 47.67 -20.27 22.36
C SER A 291 47.89 -20.41 20.85
N ASP A 292 49.16 -20.47 20.46
CA ASP A 292 49.64 -20.72 19.11
C ASP A 292 48.97 -21.93 18.43
N SER A 293 48.39 -21.69 17.25
CA SER A 293 48.36 -22.69 16.18
C SER A 293 48.14 -21.97 14.85
N ASP A 294 49.20 -21.90 14.06
CA ASP A 294 49.19 -21.55 12.63
C ASP A 294 48.33 -22.59 11.87
N GLU A 295 47.03 -22.41 11.84
CA GLU A 295 46.19 -22.94 10.77
C GLU A 295 45.83 -21.78 9.84
N GLU A 296 46.50 -21.80 8.69
CA GLU A 296 46.22 -20.95 7.54
C GLU A 296 44.76 -21.17 7.11
N VAL A 297 43.85 -20.37 7.65
CA VAL A 297 42.47 -20.28 7.14
C VAL A 297 42.58 -19.65 5.77
N THR A 298 42.69 -20.49 4.74
CA THR A 298 42.56 -20.06 3.35
C THR A 298 41.26 -19.26 3.22
N PRO A 299 41.30 -17.96 2.91
CA PRO A 299 40.09 -17.25 2.57
C PRO A 299 39.54 -17.94 1.34
N ARG A 300 38.28 -18.40 1.37
CA ARG A 300 37.58 -18.75 0.14
C ARG A 300 37.52 -17.48 -0.72
N ALA A 301 38.48 -17.34 -1.62
CA ALA A 301 38.30 -16.60 -2.84
C ALA A 301 37.07 -17.20 -3.52
N ASP A 302 35.99 -16.42 -3.67
CA ASP A 302 35.17 -16.45 -4.90
C ASP A 302 33.91 -15.56 -4.87
N THR A 303 33.41 -15.06 -3.74
CA THR A 303 32.13 -14.29 -3.76
C THR A 303 32.30 -12.76 -3.78
N SER A 304 33.40 -12.23 -3.23
CA SER A 304 33.71 -10.80 -3.23
C SER A 304 34.23 -10.26 -4.58
N GLU A 305 34.83 -11.12 -5.42
CA GLU A 305 35.34 -10.71 -6.74
C GLU A 305 34.25 -10.60 -7.81
N LEU A 306 33.25 -11.49 -7.80
CA LEU A 306 32.13 -11.46 -8.76
C LEU A 306 31.31 -10.16 -8.66
N ALA A 307 31.09 -9.65 -7.44
CA ALA A 307 30.40 -8.38 -7.22
C ALA A 307 31.23 -7.15 -7.65
N LYS A 308 32.56 -7.29 -7.79
CA LYS A 308 33.44 -6.22 -8.31
C LYS A 308 33.47 -6.18 -9.85
N GLN A 309 33.05 -7.22 -10.55
CA GLN A 309 33.21 -7.31 -12.01
C GLN A 309 32.08 -6.65 -12.83
N ASP A 310 30.85 -6.57 -12.33
CA ASP A 310 29.74 -5.89 -13.04
C ASP A 310 28.78 -5.16 -12.07
N ILE A 311 29.18 -3.93 -11.70
CA ILE A 311 28.40 -3.04 -10.84
C ILE A 311 27.03 -2.70 -11.48
N ALA A 312 26.98 -2.58 -12.80
CA ALA A 312 25.75 -2.23 -13.51
C ALA A 312 24.73 -3.36 -13.40
N HIS A 313 25.16 -4.61 -13.60
CA HIS A 313 24.31 -5.79 -13.44
C HIS A 313 23.80 -5.92 -11.99
N HIS A 314 24.67 -5.68 -10.99
CA HIS A 314 24.27 -5.70 -9.58
C HIS A 314 23.18 -4.66 -9.28
N ASN A 315 23.38 -3.41 -9.70
CA ASN A 315 22.42 -2.32 -9.48
C ASN A 315 21.07 -2.62 -10.14
N VAL A 316 21.09 -3.07 -11.40
CA VAL A 316 19.88 -3.44 -12.14
C VAL A 316 19.15 -4.58 -11.44
N ARG A 317 19.87 -5.59 -10.94
CA ARG A 317 19.28 -6.76 -10.27
C ARG A 317 18.54 -6.38 -8.99
N LEU A 318 19.09 -5.46 -8.19
CA LEU A 318 18.41 -4.92 -7.01
C LEU A 318 17.22 -4.03 -7.39
N LEU A 319 17.36 -3.19 -8.42
CA LEU A 319 16.27 -2.36 -8.91
C LEU A 319 15.11 -3.21 -9.43
N THR A 320 15.37 -4.24 -10.25
CA THR A 320 14.35 -5.15 -10.77
C THR A 320 13.60 -5.85 -9.63
N ARG A 321 14.29 -6.32 -8.58
CA ARG A 321 13.65 -6.89 -7.40
C ARG A 321 12.64 -5.92 -6.78
N ASP A 322 13.06 -4.69 -6.51
CA ASP A 322 12.24 -3.71 -5.79
C ASP A 322 11.05 -3.26 -6.65
N LEU A 323 11.26 -3.09 -7.96
CA LEU A 323 10.21 -2.75 -8.91
C LEU A 323 9.19 -3.88 -9.10
N LEU A 324 9.64 -5.15 -9.11
CA LEU A 324 8.72 -6.30 -9.14
C LEU A 324 7.78 -6.31 -7.93
N ILE A 325 8.30 -5.99 -6.74
CA ILE A 325 7.49 -5.87 -5.53
C ILE A 325 6.46 -4.75 -5.67
N VAL A 326 6.87 -3.57 -6.14
CA VAL A 326 5.95 -2.43 -6.38
C VAL A 326 4.85 -2.80 -7.38
N THR A 327 5.19 -3.46 -8.49
CA THR A 327 4.20 -3.86 -9.51
C THR A 327 3.25 -4.92 -8.98
N ALA A 328 3.74 -5.95 -8.27
CA ALA A 328 2.90 -6.99 -7.68
C ALA A 328 1.88 -6.41 -6.70
N LEU A 329 2.33 -5.47 -5.87
CA LEU A 329 1.52 -4.78 -4.88
C LEU A 329 0.50 -3.83 -5.50
N THR A 330 0.90 -3.01 -6.48
CA THR A 330 -0.01 -2.11 -7.22
C THR A 330 -1.12 -2.92 -7.89
N ARG A 331 -0.75 -4.08 -8.47
CA ARG A 331 -1.71 -4.99 -9.07
C ARG A 331 -2.64 -5.62 -8.04
N ALA A 332 -2.14 -6.01 -6.87
CA ALA A 332 -2.97 -6.56 -5.79
C ALA A 332 -4.02 -5.56 -5.28
N ILE A 333 -3.66 -4.28 -5.13
CA ILE A 333 -4.62 -3.21 -4.78
C ILE A 333 -5.69 -3.08 -5.86
N SER A 334 -5.26 -2.92 -7.12
CA SER A 334 -6.16 -2.75 -8.26
C SER A 334 -7.10 -3.96 -8.45
N ASP A 335 -6.60 -5.17 -8.24
CA ASP A 335 -7.37 -6.42 -8.27
C ASP A 335 -8.32 -6.57 -7.07
N GLY A 336 -8.12 -5.78 -6.01
CA GLY A 336 -8.94 -5.84 -4.80
C GLY A 336 -8.58 -6.95 -3.82
N ASP A 337 -7.39 -7.54 -3.90
CA ASP A 337 -7.02 -8.67 -3.05
C ASP A 337 -6.08 -8.24 -1.91
N PHE A 338 -6.66 -7.94 -0.75
CA PHE A 338 -5.87 -7.55 0.42
C PHE A 338 -4.99 -8.68 0.96
N GLY A 339 -5.39 -9.94 0.78
CA GLY A 339 -4.62 -11.08 1.25
C GLY A 339 -3.29 -11.19 0.51
N ARG A 340 -3.26 -10.82 -0.77
CA ARG A 340 -2.03 -10.70 -1.56
C ARG A 340 -1.11 -9.59 -1.03
N ILE A 341 -1.67 -8.48 -0.55
CA ILE A 341 -0.90 -7.39 0.08
C ILE A 341 -0.36 -7.85 1.45
N GLU A 342 -1.18 -8.52 2.26
CA GLU A 342 -0.78 -9.03 3.59
C GLU A 342 0.44 -9.95 3.50
N ASP A 343 0.53 -10.78 2.46
CA ASP A 343 1.67 -11.68 2.23
C ASP A 343 3.01 -10.94 2.03
N PHE A 344 2.98 -9.67 1.61
CA PHE A 344 4.18 -8.84 1.41
C PHE A 344 4.55 -7.98 2.63
N LEU A 345 3.66 -7.83 3.61
CA LEU A 345 3.87 -6.89 4.72
C LEU A 345 5.18 -7.14 5.50
N PRO A 346 5.60 -8.38 5.82
CA PRO A 346 6.87 -8.59 6.51
C PRO A 346 8.08 -8.12 5.68
N GLN A 347 8.11 -8.44 4.39
CA GLN A 347 9.14 -7.99 3.45
C GLN A 347 9.12 -6.47 3.33
N LEU A 348 7.95 -5.85 3.21
CA LEU A 348 7.82 -4.40 3.17
C LEU A 348 8.32 -3.73 4.45
N ALA A 349 8.05 -4.29 5.62
CA ALA A 349 8.58 -3.75 6.88
C ALA A 349 10.11 -3.75 6.88
N MET A 350 10.76 -4.82 6.39
CA MET A 350 12.21 -4.89 6.24
C MET A 350 12.73 -3.90 5.19
N MET A 351 12.04 -3.77 4.05
CA MET A 351 12.39 -2.81 3.01
C MET A 351 12.33 -1.37 3.54
N PHE A 352 11.22 -0.96 4.16
CA PHE A 352 11.10 0.38 4.73
C PHE A 352 12.16 0.67 5.80
N ARG A 353 12.55 -0.33 6.58
CA ARG A 353 13.67 -0.20 7.53
C ARG A 353 14.99 0.06 6.79
N GLY A 354 15.29 -0.72 5.76
CA GLY A 354 16.50 -0.56 4.94
C GLY A 354 16.54 0.75 4.13
N LEU A 355 15.38 1.25 3.70
CA LEU A 355 15.23 2.52 2.97
C LEU A 355 15.29 3.76 3.88
N GLY A 356 15.41 3.59 5.22
CA GLY A 356 15.38 4.70 6.18
C GLY A 356 13.97 5.24 6.48
N CYS A 357 12.93 4.68 5.86
CA CYS A 357 11.52 5.03 6.04
C CYS A 357 10.92 4.39 7.31
N ASN A 358 11.56 4.60 8.46
CA ASN A 358 11.27 3.92 9.73
C ASN A 358 9.83 4.09 10.24
N LYS A 359 9.20 5.22 9.93
CA LYS A 359 7.80 5.48 10.33
C LYS A 359 6.84 4.49 9.68
N TYR A 360 7.02 4.19 8.39
CA TYR A 360 6.18 3.23 7.66
C TYR A 360 6.47 1.78 8.02
N CYS A 361 7.73 1.44 8.29
CA CYS A 361 8.09 0.17 8.93
C CYS A 361 7.29 -0.01 10.23
N THR A 362 7.28 1.03 11.07
CA THR A 362 6.57 1.02 12.36
C THR A 362 5.05 0.87 12.17
N GLU A 363 4.43 1.54 11.19
CA GLU A 363 2.99 1.35 10.91
C GLU A 363 2.65 -0.10 10.52
N ILE A 364 3.48 -0.74 9.69
CA ILE A 364 3.29 -2.15 9.33
C ILE A 364 3.41 -3.04 10.57
N LEU A 365 4.40 -2.79 11.44
CA LEU A 365 4.58 -3.56 12.67
C LEU A 365 3.39 -3.37 13.62
N TYR A 366 2.87 -2.16 13.80
CA TYR A 366 1.65 -1.95 14.59
C TYR A 366 0.46 -2.72 14.01
N PHE A 367 0.28 -2.68 12.69
CA PHE A 367 -0.79 -3.39 12.03
C PHE A 367 -0.66 -4.92 12.18
N LEU A 368 0.53 -5.48 11.97
CA LEU A 368 0.79 -6.92 12.16
C LEU A 368 0.60 -7.34 13.63
N HIS A 369 1.05 -6.54 14.59
CA HIS A 369 0.78 -6.78 16.01
C HIS A 369 -0.72 -6.86 16.28
N ASN A 370 -1.47 -5.91 15.73
CA ASN A 370 -2.90 -5.88 15.93
C ASN A 370 -3.61 -7.06 15.26
N LEU A 371 -3.29 -7.36 14.00
CA LEU A 371 -3.86 -8.49 13.26
C LEU A 371 -3.61 -9.84 13.92
N LYS A 372 -2.39 -10.08 14.43
CA LYS A 372 -1.97 -11.40 14.92
C LYS A 372 -2.24 -11.59 16.41
N VAL A 373 -2.18 -10.53 17.20
CA VAL A 373 -2.19 -10.62 18.67
C VAL A 373 -3.41 -9.91 19.28
N VAL A 374 -3.63 -8.64 18.95
CA VAL A 374 -4.55 -7.78 19.69
C VAL A 374 -6.01 -7.94 19.25
N TRP A 375 -6.29 -7.81 17.96
CA TRP A 375 -7.66 -7.89 17.45
C TRP A 375 -8.23 -9.30 17.61
N THR A 376 -9.54 -9.38 17.80
CA THR A 376 -10.22 -10.67 17.67
C THR A 376 -10.13 -11.13 16.20
N PRO A 377 -10.17 -12.44 15.92
CA PRO A 377 -10.12 -12.93 14.54
C PRO A 377 -11.17 -12.27 13.63
N GLU A 378 -12.37 -12.06 14.17
CA GLU A 378 -13.49 -11.46 13.44
C GLU A 378 -13.26 -9.98 13.15
N PHE A 379 -12.73 -9.21 14.11
CA PHE A 379 -12.41 -7.80 13.89
C PHE A 379 -11.22 -7.62 12.96
N ALA A 380 -10.20 -8.48 13.06
CA ALA A 380 -9.07 -8.48 12.14
C ALA A 380 -9.52 -8.71 10.69
N ASP A 381 -10.50 -9.58 10.48
CA ASP A 381 -11.11 -9.82 9.18
C ASP A 381 -11.92 -8.63 8.66
N ILE A 382 -12.65 -7.93 9.52
CA ILE A 382 -13.30 -6.66 9.18
C ILE A 382 -12.25 -5.63 8.75
N MET A 383 -11.13 -5.49 9.48
CA MET A 383 -10.07 -4.58 9.08
C MET A 383 -9.55 -4.93 7.68
N ARG A 384 -9.14 -6.19 7.45
CA ARG A 384 -8.67 -6.66 6.13
C ARG A 384 -9.67 -6.35 5.01
N ASP A 385 -10.95 -6.62 5.25
CA ASP A 385 -12.01 -6.51 4.25
C ASP A 385 -12.35 -5.08 3.84
N ASN A 386 -11.91 -4.10 4.62
CA ASN A 386 -12.22 -2.69 4.45
C ASN A 386 -10.98 -1.81 4.21
N MET A 387 -9.78 -2.41 4.06
CA MET A 387 -8.55 -1.68 3.66
C MET A 387 -8.58 -1.22 2.19
N ILE A 388 -9.33 -1.94 1.36
CA ILE A 388 -9.51 -1.66 -0.06
C ILE A 388 -10.99 -1.39 -0.28
N ILE A 389 -11.29 -0.47 -1.20
CA ILE A 389 -12.64 -0.14 -1.62
C ILE A 389 -12.78 -0.25 -3.14
N CYS A 390 -14.03 -0.38 -3.58
CA CYS A 390 -14.41 -0.25 -4.98
C CYS A 390 -15.64 0.63 -5.07
N ILE A 391 -15.51 1.80 -5.70
CA ILE A 391 -16.61 2.77 -5.87
C ILE A 391 -17.39 2.56 -7.18
N SER A 392 -16.77 1.90 -8.18
CA SER A 392 -17.37 1.68 -9.50
C SER A 392 -18.22 0.41 -9.59
N GLY A 393 -18.02 -0.56 -8.68
CA GLY A 393 -18.65 -1.88 -8.73
C GLY A 393 -18.08 -2.82 -9.81
N LEU A 394 -17.15 -2.34 -10.64
CA LEU A 394 -16.51 -3.14 -11.70
C LEU A 394 -15.59 -4.23 -11.14
N GLY A 395 -15.16 -4.10 -9.88
CA GLY A 395 -14.36 -5.10 -9.18
C GLY A 395 -12.90 -5.10 -9.62
N ARG A 396 -12.40 -6.28 -10.02
CA ARG A 396 -10.98 -6.51 -10.33
C ARG A 396 -10.46 -5.50 -11.36
N GLY A 397 -9.35 -4.83 -11.06
CA GLY A 397 -8.76 -3.78 -11.89
C GLY A 397 -9.19 -2.37 -11.52
N HIS A 398 -10.27 -2.22 -10.73
CA HIS A 398 -10.91 -0.94 -10.43
C HIS A 398 -11.02 -0.65 -8.92
N CYS A 399 -10.33 -1.42 -8.10
CA CYS A 399 -10.26 -1.20 -6.66
C CYS A 399 -9.12 -0.23 -6.30
N MET A 400 -9.23 0.44 -5.14
CA MET A 400 -8.21 1.35 -4.63
C MET A 400 -8.13 1.33 -3.10
N GLY A 401 -7.02 1.82 -2.55
CA GLY A 401 -6.91 2.05 -1.11
C GLY A 401 -7.88 3.15 -0.63
N VAL A 402 -8.34 3.03 0.60
CA VAL A 402 -9.27 4.00 1.23
C VAL A 402 -8.72 5.43 1.15
N ASP A 403 -7.45 5.61 1.48
CA ASP A 403 -6.81 6.92 1.52
C ASP A 403 -6.66 7.57 0.13
N LEU A 404 -6.51 6.80 -0.94
CA LEU A 404 -6.51 7.35 -2.31
C LEU A 404 -7.87 7.95 -2.69
N ASN A 405 -8.97 7.31 -2.28
CA ASN A 405 -10.30 7.83 -2.54
C ASN A 405 -10.56 9.15 -1.80
N ILE A 406 -10.06 9.25 -0.56
CA ILE A 406 -10.11 10.49 0.21
C ILE A 406 -9.35 11.60 -0.52
N GLU A 407 -8.15 11.32 -1.07
CA GLU A 407 -7.39 12.30 -1.85
C GLU A 407 -8.16 12.79 -3.10
N HIS A 408 -8.81 11.88 -3.84
CA HIS A 408 -9.64 12.27 -4.98
C HIS A 408 -10.79 13.21 -4.56
N LEU A 409 -11.50 12.87 -3.48
CA LEU A 409 -12.62 13.67 -2.97
C LEU A 409 -12.16 15.03 -2.42
N ILE A 410 -11.00 15.08 -1.77
CA ILE A 410 -10.37 16.33 -1.34
C ILE A 410 -10.01 17.19 -2.56
N GLY A 411 -9.48 16.59 -3.63
CA GLY A 411 -9.21 17.27 -4.90
C GLY A 411 -10.47 17.94 -5.46
N TYR A 412 -11.55 17.17 -5.63
CA TYR A 412 -12.83 17.71 -6.10
C TYR A 412 -13.38 18.82 -5.21
N LEU A 413 -13.27 18.67 -3.88
CA LEU A 413 -13.73 19.67 -2.93
C LEU A 413 -12.93 20.98 -3.05
N LYS A 414 -11.60 20.89 -3.23
CA LYS A 414 -10.74 22.07 -3.43
C LYS A 414 -11.12 22.81 -4.70
N ASP A 415 -11.34 22.09 -5.80
CA ASP A 415 -11.74 22.69 -7.08
C ASP A 415 -13.11 23.38 -6.97
N LEU A 416 -14.08 22.74 -6.31
CA LEU A 416 -15.41 23.30 -6.09
C LEU A 416 -15.38 24.55 -5.20
N LEU A 417 -14.60 24.53 -4.12
CA LEU A 417 -14.45 25.69 -3.23
C LEU A 417 -13.71 26.84 -3.93
N GLN A 418 -12.71 26.54 -4.74
CA GLN A 418 -12.01 27.55 -5.54
C GLN A 418 -12.96 28.21 -6.55
N ALA A 419 -13.83 27.43 -7.19
CA ALA A 419 -14.85 27.94 -8.11
C ALA A 419 -15.88 28.85 -7.43
N LYS A 420 -16.21 28.62 -6.15
CA LYS A 420 -17.15 29.45 -5.36
C LYS A 420 -16.57 30.82 -4.94
N GLY A 421 -15.27 31.08 -5.11
CA GLY A 421 -14.64 32.38 -4.83
C GLY A 421 -14.19 32.60 -3.38
N MET A 422 -13.17 33.45 -3.20
CA MET A 422 -12.44 33.65 -1.93
C MET A 422 -13.27 34.25 -0.77
N THR A 423 -14.41 34.87 -1.05
CA THR A 423 -15.27 35.55 -0.07
C THR A 423 -16.49 34.74 0.35
N SER A 424 -16.69 33.53 -0.17
CA SER A 424 -17.73 32.63 0.32
C SER A 424 -17.33 32.06 1.69
N THR A 425 -17.54 32.82 2.75
CA THR A 425 -17.45 32.32 4.12
C THR A 425 -18.57 31.28 4.31
N ARG A 426 -18.20 30.07 4.73
CA ARG A 426 -19.13 28.93 4.97
C ARG A 426 -20.29 29.22 5.95
N GLU A 427 -20.35 30.39 6.57
CA GLU A 427 -21.46 30.82 7.43
C GLU A 427 -22.78 30.98 6.66
N GLU A 428 -22.77 31.12 5.33
CA GLU A 428 -24.00 31.19 4.53
C GLU A 428 -24.68 29.82 4.27
N GLU A 429 -24.08 28.69 4.67
CA GLU A 429 -24.67 27.35 4.48
C GLU A 429 -25.59 26.90 5.64
N ASP A 430 -25.73 27.69 6.71
CA ASP A 430 -26.70 27.43 7.79
C ASP A 430 -28.16 27.83 7.41
N GLU A 431 -28.37 28.50 6.27
CA GLU A 431 -29.69 28.75 5.69
C GLU A 431 -29.90 27.92 4.41
N CYS A 432 -30.25 26.65 4.57
CA CYS A 432 -30.94 25.94 3.50
C CYS A 432 -32.44 26.27 3.57
N PRO A 433 -33.04 26.95 2.58
CA PRO A 433 -34.49 27.05 2.52
C PRO A 433 -35.01 25.66 2.21
N THR A 434 -35.84 25.14 3.11
CA THR A 434 -36.77 24.03 2.86
C THR A 434 -37.28 24.09 1.43
N MET A 435 -36.97 23.07 0.63
CA MET A 435 -37.64 22.87 -0.66
C MET A 435 -39.14 22.73 -0.39
N ALA A 436 -39.87 23.82 -0.57
CA ALA A 436 -41.31 23.82 -0.65
C ALA A 436 -41.69 23.00 -1.89
N TYR A 437 -42.29 21.83 -1.66
CA TYR A 437 -43.07 21.15 -2.67
C TYR A 437 -44.22 22.06 -3.08
N GLY A 438 -44.02 22.81 -4.17
CA GLY A 438 -45.07 23.54 -4.85
C GLY A 438 -45.87 22.58 -5.72
N THR A 439 -47.00 22.11 -5.21
CA THR A 439 -48.10 21.60 -6.02
C THR A 439 -48.56 22.71 -6.96
N THR A 440 -48.43 22.52 -8.27
CA THR A 440 -49.16 23.32 -9.27
C THR A 440 -50.21 22.44 -9.94
N THR A 441 -51.45 22.73 -9.57
CA THR A 441 -52.67 22.38 -10.27
C THR A 441 -52.70 22.99 -11.68
N SER A 442 -53.42 22.29 -12.56
CA SER A 442 -53.89 22.66 -13.90
C SER A 442 -54.10 24.15 -14.17
N GLU A 443 -53.72 24.59 -15.37
CA GLU A 443 -54.66 25.15 -16.37
C GLU A 443 -53.96 25.34 -17.73
N ASP A 444 -54.74 25.10 -18.79
CA ASP A 444 -54.43 25.25 -20.20
C ASP A 444 -53.97 26.68 -20.57
N ASP A 445 -53.05 26.81 -21.53
CA ASP A 445 -53.35 27.57 -22.76
C ASP A 445 -52.19 27.58 -23.79
N HIS A 446 -52.57 27.21 -25.01
CA HIS A 446 -52.12 27.67 -26.32
C HIS A 446 -50.62 27.77 -26.70
N LEU A 447 -50.22 26.78 -27.52
CA LEU A 447 -49.21 26.89 -28.58
C LEU A 447 -49.47 28.09 -29.52
N PRO A 448 -48.41 28.63 -30.14
CA PRO A 448 -48.36 28.50 -31.58
C PRO A 448 -47.00 28.05 -32.16
N VAL A 449 -47.13 27.23 -33.20
CA VAL A 449 -46.12 26.86 -34.19
C VAL A 449 -45.83 28.05 -35.10
N VAL A 450 -44.56 28.38 -35.35
CA VAL A 450 -44.12 29.03 -36.61
C VAL A 450 -42.69 28.55 -36.98
N THR A 451 -42.65 27.81 -38.10
CA THR A 451 -41.59 27.50 -39.10
C THR A 451 -40.13 27.41 -38.71
#